data_AF-A0A965T9Z0-F1
#
_entry.id   AF-A0A965T9Z0-F1
#
_cell.length_a   1.000
_cell.length_b   1.000
_cell.length_c   1.000
_cell.angle_alpha   90.00
_cell.angle_beta   90.00
_cell.angle_gamma   90.00
#
_symmetry.space_group_name_H-M   'P 1'
#
loop_
_entity.id
_entity.type
_entity.pdbx_description
1 polymer ?
#
loop_
_entity_poly.entity_id
_entity_poly.type
_entity_poly.pdbx_seq_one_letter_code
_entity_poly.pdbx_strand_id
1 'polypeptide(L)'
;MEAALEERFYSAQDIAYQLGKAERSGKDWKCRCPAHEDKNPSLSLRDGDDGKLIAHCYAGCDWEDIKKALEREGINYNRGRSYRKKVVPFRSLDKSSPLEVGEKIRGLPIVARYDYPSEDGVYLYSKYRLKEADGSKSFSILPTKVAPVLYNLPDIKRARDNGLTVYLCEGEKDAESVAALGLVSTTPPHGAAKNEKPGAKWKDSYTEALRGLDVVIFADNDEPGIKFAQAVAAKLRGVASSVKVVEFPELQPGGDVTDYLQSHSGDELFAKVEASPLFVLPQDVKQFDLDEFGNGQRFAYYSNGRTKYCSSLKEWLSFNGKVWKVDTVLSERLAKEVINLIPKESIFHPSEKQQKTFESFTAKSKKWNGIIHTLNCARSERGMQVEAADLDVHPSVSGQSLFNASNGTIDLRTGTLRPFSKEDYLTKISPVDFIPGAKAPRWEQFLREIFNGDEELVEWLQCFLGYVMTGESCLRLFAVLHGSGRNGKSTLVETVS
;
A
#
# COMPACT_ATOMS: atom_id res chain seq x y z
N MET A 1 0.83 -39.38 11.95
CA MET A 1 2.17 -38.94 12.36
C MET A 1 2.27 -37.50 11.94
N GLU A 2 2.18 -36.58 12.89
CA GLU A 2 2.18 -35.13 12.66
C GLU A 2 3.37 -34.72 11.80
N ALA A 3 3.11 -34.09 10.66
CA ALA A 3 4.14 -33.50 9.83
C ALA A 3 4.73 -32.32 10.60
N ALA A 4 6.00 -32.43 10.98
CA ALA A 4 6.74 -31.34 11.58
C ALA A 4 6.71 -30.13 10.62
N LEU A 5 6.07 -29.04 11.05
CA LEU A 5 6.16 -27.72 10.41
C LEU A 5 7.64 -27.33 10.37
N GLU A 6 8.25 -27.31 9.18
CA GLU A 6 9.62 -26.80 9.03
C GLU A 6 9.63 -25.29 9.38
N GLU A 7 10.27 -24.95 10.50
CA GLU A 7 10.41 -23.58 11.00
C GLU A 7 11.11 -22.68 9.96
N ARG A 8 10.37 -21.68 9.44
CA ARG A 8 10.84 -20.71 8.43
C ARG A 8 11.37 -19.45 9.12
N PHE A 9 12.58 -19.00 8.78
CA PHE A 9 13.19 -17.78 9.32
C PHE A 9 12.97 -16.56 8.42
N TYR A 10 12.66 -15.41 9.01
CA TYR A 10 12.45 -14.11 8.38
C TYR A 10 13.76 -13.30 8.31
N SER A 11 13.94 -12.52 7.24
CA SER A 11 15.06 -11.56 7.11
C SER A 11 14.87 -10.36 8.02
N ALA A 12 15.92 -9.57 8.27
CA ALA A 12 15.81 -8.32 9.02
C ALA A 12 14.75 -7.36 8.42
N GLN A 13 14.62 -7.35 7.10
CA GLN A 13 13.60 -6.58 6.40
C GLN A 13 12.19 -7.09 6.70
N ASP A 14 11.94 -8.39 6.53
CA ASP A 14 10.63 -8.99 6.76
C ASP A 14 10.14 -8.74 8.19
N ILE A 15 11.05 -8.91 9.15
CA ILE A 15 10.78 -8.66 10.56
C ILE A 15 10.46 -7.18 10.80
N ALA A 16 11.24 -6.26 10.21
CA ALA A 16 11.00 -4.83 10.34
C ALA A 16 9.62 -4.40 9.80
N TYR A 17 9.19 -4.96 8.67
CA TYR A 17 7.88 -4.70 8.09
C TYR A 17 6.75 -5.27 8.95
N GLN A 18 6.90 -6.48 9.48
CA GLN A 18 5.92 -7.10 10.38
C GLN A 18 5.74 -6.32 11.68
N LEU A 19 6.83 -5.82 12.26
CA LEU A 19 6.81 -5.04 13.49
C LEU A 19 6.29 -3.60 13.27
N GLY A 20 6.31 -3.12 12.03
CA GLY A 20 5.73 -1.86 11.62
C GLY A 20 6.66 -0.65 11.75
N LYS A 21 6.29 0.43 11.06
CA LYS A 21 7.11 1.65 10.87
C LYS A 21 8.53 1.35 10.37
N ALA A 22 8.63 0.40 9.42
CA ALA A 22 9.89 0.02 8.81
C ALA A 22 10.51 1.18 8.01
N GLU A 23 11.72 1.59 8.37
CA GLU A 23 12.49 2.62 7.68
C GLU A 23 13.92 2.12 7.43
N ARG A 24 14.39 2.22 6.18
CA ARG A 24 15.75 1.80 5.83
C ARG A 24 16.77 2.84 6.27
N SER A 25 17.83 2.39 6.96
CA SER A 25 18.92 3.23 7.45
C SER A 25 20.27 2.57 7.14
N GLY A 26 20.81 2.83 5.94
CA GLY A 26 22.03 2.18 5.46
C GLY A 26 21.80 0.68 5.21
N LYS A 27 22.54 -0.17 5.93
CA LYS A 27 22.39 -1.64 5.89
C LYS A 27 21.35 -2.17 6.88
N ASP A 28 20.79 -1.29 7.71
CA ASP A 28 19.90 -1.65 8.79
C ASP A 28 18.46 -1.22 8.47
N TRP A 29 17.51 -1.85 9.13
CA TRP A 29 16.08 -1.53 9.13
C TRP A 29 15.66 -1.08 10.51
N LYS A 30 15.11 0.13 10.60
CA LYS A 30 14.48 0.63 11.82
C LYS A 30 13.02 0.22 11.83
N CYS A 31 12.53 -0.28 12.94
CA CYS A 31 11.14 -0.67 13.13
C CYS A 31 10.74 -0.53 14.60
N ARG A 32 9.50 -0.84 14.91
CA ARG A 32 9.05 -0.91 16.29
C ARG A 32 9.70 -2.07 17.02
N CYS A 33 10.03 -1.87 18.29
CA CYS A 33 10.48 -2.97 19.13
C CYS A 33 9.28 -3.79 19.64
N PRO A 34 9.24 -5.12 19.48
CA PRO A 34 8.15 -5.94 20.00
C PRO A 34 8.22 -6.15 21.52
N ALA A 35 9.37 -5.86 22.15
CA ALA A 35 9.58 -6.09 23.57
C ALA A 35 9.03 -4.97 24.48
N HIS A 36 8.61 -3.83 23.92
CA HIS A 36 7.97 -2.75 24.66
C HIS A 36 7.04 -1.93 23.76
N GLU A 37 6.15 -1.13 24.35
CA GLU A 37 5.33 -0.22 23.56
C GLU A 37 6.13 1.00 23.08
N ASP A 38 6.39 1.07 21.78
CA ASP A 38 7.03 2.24 21.17
C ASP A 38 6.07 3.04 20.26
N LYS A 39 6.19 4.37 20.35
CA LYS A 39 5.52 5.29 19.42
C LYS A 39 6.37 5.57 18.18
N ASN A 40 7.70 5.42 18.27
CA ASN A 40 8.66 5.68 17.20
C ASN A 40 9.63 4.51 17.03
N PRO A 41 10.13 4.23 15.81
CA PRO A 41 11.04 3.10 15.55
C PRO A 41 12.27 3.14 16.46
N SER A 42 12.36 2.17 17.38
CA SER A 42 13.42 2.07 18.37
C SER A 42 14.34 0.86 18.13
N LEU A 43 13.93 -0.09 17.28
CA LEU A 43 14.64 -1.32 16.99
C LEU A 43 15.34 -1.24 15.63
N SER A 44 16.67 -1.41 15.62
CA SER A 44 17.48 -1.60 14.41
C SER A 44 17.67 -3.09 14.16
N LEU A 45 17.39 -3.54 12.95
CA LEU A 45 17.55 -4.91 12.49
C LEU A 45 18.46 -4.96 11.28
N ARG A 46 19.37 -5.93 11.25
CA ARG A 46 20.22 -6.18 10.09
C ARG A 46 20.54 -7.66 9.97
N ASP A 47 20.63 -8.14 8.74
CA ASP A 47 21.20 -9.46 8.47
C ASP A 47 22.73 -9.38 8.58
N GLY A 48 23.30 -10.09 9.56
CA GLY A 48 24.73 -10.21 9.76
C GLY A 48 25.40 -10.99 8.62
N ASP A 49 26.69 -10.74 8.40
CA ASP A 49 27.47 -11.43 7.36
C ASP A 49 27.59 -12.95 7.64
N ASP A 50 27.36 -13.38 8.89
CA ASP A 50 27.29 -14.78 9.32
C ASP A 50 25.86 -15.37 9.26
N GLY A 51 24.89 -14.61 8.74
CA GLY A 51 23.49 -14.98 8.65
C GLY A 51 22.70 -14.86 9.95
N LYS A 52 23.26 -14.30 11.03
CA LYS A 52 22.50 -14.01 12.25
C LYS A 52 21.70 -12.73 12.09
N LEU A 53 20.49 -12.69 12.65
CA LEU A 53 19.80 -11.44 12.88
C LEU A 53 20.59 -10.63 13.92
N ILE A 54 21.07 -9.45 13.53
CA ILE A 54 21.62 -8.45 14.43
C ILE A 54 20.47 -7.51 14.79
N ALA A 55 20.12 -7.47 16.07
CA ALA A 55 19.09 -6.59 16.58
C ALA A 55 19.67 -5.66 17.65
N HIS A 56 19.37 -4.37 17.55
CA HIS A 56 19.76 -3.37 18.55
C HIS A 56 18.59 -2.45 18.86
N CYS A 57 18.11 -2.49 20.10
CA CYS A 57 17.06 -1.60 20.59
C CYS A 57 17.67 -0.37 21.28
N TYR A 58 17.41 0.82 20.75
CA TYR A 58 17.89 2.08 21.32
C TYR A 58 17.11 2.53 22.57
N ALA A 59 16.02 1.86 22.91
CA ALA A 59 15.23 2.10 24.13
C ALA A 59 15.66 1.23 25.33
N GLY A 60 16.63 0.33 25.15
CA GLY A 60 17.26 -0.41 26.26
C GLY A 60 16.83 -1.87 26.43
N CYS A 61 16.06 -2.46 25.52
CA CYS A 61 15.77 -3.90 25.54
C CYS A 61 17.04 -4.70 25.18
N ASP A 62 17.32 -5.75 25.93
CA ASP A 62 18.39 -6.67 25.58
C ASP A 62 17.94 -7.69 24.52
N TRP A 63 18.87 -8.52 24.06
CA TRP A 63 18.59 -9.52 23.04
C TRP A 63 17.57 -10.58 23.49
N GLU A 64 17.58 -10.96 24.77
CA GLU A 64 16.69 -12.01 25.27
C GLU A 64 15.24 -11.50 25.38
N ASP A 65 15.05 -10.21 25.70
CA ASP A 65 13.76 -9.53 25.64
C ASP A 65 13.19 -9.49 24.23
N ILE A 66 14.01 -9.08 23.25
CA ILE A 66 13.63 -9.00 21.83
C ILE A 66 13.30 -10.40 21.30
N LYS A 67 14.13 -11.39 21.60
CA LYS A 67 13.95 -12.78 21.20
C LYS A 67 12.62 -13.36 21.73
N LYS A 68 12.34 -13.21 23.02
CA LYS A 68 11.07 -13.70 23.61
C LYS A 68 9.86 -13.02 23.00
N ALA A 69 9.98 -11.74 22.65
CA ALA A 69 8.91 -10.99 22.02
C ALA A 69 8.67 -11.45 20.56
N LEU A 70 9.74 -11.63 19.78
CA LEU A 70 9.66 -12.21 18.43
C LEU A 70 9.03 -13.62 18.45
N GLU A 71 9.45 -14.47 19.40
CA GLU A 71 8.86 -15.82 19.56
C GLU A 71 7.37 -15.77 19.93
N ARG A 72 6.94 -14.79 20.75
CA ARG A 72 5.53 -14.58 21.11
C ARG A 72 4.67 -14.14 19.93
N GLU A 73 5.23 -13.32 19.05
CA GLU A 73 4.59 -12.86 17.80
C GLU A 73 4.65 -13.93 16.69
N GLY A 74 5.24 -15.10 16.94
CA GLY A 74 5.42 -16.16 15.95
C GLY A 74 6.44 -15.81 14.85
N ILE A 75 7.31 -14.83 15.11
CA ILE A 75 8.33 -14.35 14.18
C ILE A 75 9.63 -15.13 14.40
N ASN A 76 9.86 -16.11 13.54
CA ASN A 76 11.10 -16.89 13.51
C ASN A 76 12.22 -16.10 12.80
N TYR A 77 13.41 -16.00 13.38
CA TYR A 77 14.53 -15.22 12.82
C TYR A 77 15.80 -16.04 12.66
N ASN A 78 16.69 -15.65 11.73
CA ASN A 78 17.87 -16.46 11.40
C ASN A 78 18.92 -16.46 12.53
N ARG A 79 19.34 -17.66 12.98
CA ARG A 79 20.25 -17.91 14.12
C ARG A 79 21.71 -18.20 13.71
N GLY A 80 22.15 -17.72 12.54
CA GLY A 80 23.53 -17.93 12.08
C GLY A 80 23.73 -19.25 11.34
N ARG A 81 22.65 -19.77 10.75
CA ARG A 81 22.79 -20.69 9.63
C ARG A 81 23.05 -19.80 8.42
N SER A 82 24.09 -20.11 7.62
CA SER A 82 24.28 -19.46 6.33
C SER A 82 22.92 -19.37 5.64
N TYR A 83 22.61 -18.23 5.00
CA TYR A 83 21.56 -18.14 3.98
C TYR A 83 21.94 -19.08 2.82
N ARG A 84 22.00 -20.39 3.09
CA ARG A 84 22.04 -21.46 2.11
C ARG A 84 20.63 -21.51 1.58
N LYS A 85 20.40 -20.60 0.63
CA LYS A 85 19.45 -20.67 -0.46
C LYS A 85 18.81 -22.06 -0.54
N LYS A 86 17.55 -22.10 -0.16
CA LYS A 86 16.49 -22.35 -1.12
C LYS A 86 15.25 -21.65 -0.57
N VAL A 87 14.80 -20.59 -1.24
CA VAL A 87 13.38 -20.57 -1.57
C VAL A 87 13.21 -21.87 -2.34
N VAL A 88 12.73 -22.91 -1.66
CA VAL A 88 12.35 -24.11 -2.36
C VAL A 88 11.06 -23.70 -3.05
N PRO A 89 11.00 -23.59 -4.40
CA PRO A 89 9.70 -23.54 -5.07
C PRO A 89 8.88 -24.69 -4.48
N PHE A 90 7.58 -24.47 -4.22
CA PHE A 90 6.70 -25.48 -3.65
C PHE A 90 7.02 -26.84 -4.30
N ARG A 91 7.69 -27.71 -3.55
CA ARG A 91 8.11 -29.02 -4.06
C ARG A 91 6.81 -29.77 -4.28
N SER A 92 6.53 -30.05 -5.54
CA SER A 92 5.75 -31.19 -6.04
C SER A 92 5.13 -32.03 -4.92
N LEU A 93 3.80 -32.01 -4.83
CA LEU A 93 3.08 -33.20 -4.41
C LEU A 93 3.71 -34.39 -5.14
N ASP A 94 4.28 -35.29 -4.36
CA ASP A 94 4.86 -36.57 -4.77
C ASP A 94 6.00 -36.54 -5.81
N LYS A 95 7.23 -36.68 -5.32
CA LYS A 95 8.37 -37.07 -6.15
C LYS A 95 8.36 -38.58 -6.38
N SER A 96 7.56 -39.02 -7.33
CA SER A 96 7.92 -40.16 -8.19
C SER A 96 8.11 -39.58 -9.60
N SER A 97 9.23 -39.03 -10.04
CA SER A 97 10.66 -39.28 -9.84
C SER A 97 11.40 -37.98 -10.25
N PRO A 98 12.62 -37.70 -9.78
CA PRO A 98 13.51 -36.80 -10.54
C PRO A 98 13.60 -37.31 -11.98
N LEU A 99 13.49 -36.44 -12.99
CA LEU A 99 13.75 -36.80 -14.39
C LEU A 99 15.07 -37.56 -14.45
N GLU A 100 15.03 -38.85 -14.78
CA GLU A 100 16.23 -39.61 -15.05
C GLU A 100 16.87 -39.01 -16.32
N VAL A 101 18.18 -38.79 -16.27
CA VAL A 101 18.95 -38.28 -17.40
C VAL A 101 18.72 -39.21 -18.61
N GLY A 102 17.95 -38.76 -19.61
CA GLY A 102 17.67 -39.55 -20.82
C GLY A 102 16.22 -39.55 -21.33
N GLU A 103 15.26 -38.99 -20.59
CA GLU A 103 13.86 -38.94 -21.05
C GLU A 103 13.65 -38.07 -22.30
N LYS A 104 12.82 -38.60 -23.21
CA LYS A 104 12.51 -37.99 -24.51
C LYS A 104 11.00 -37.83 -24.67
N ILE A 105 10.57 -36.67 -25.18
CA ILE A 105 9.20 -36.47 -25.66
C ILE A 105 9.24 -36.50 -27.17
N ARG A 106 8.47 -37.40 -27.79
CA ARG A 106 8.43 -37.59 -29.25
C ARG A 106 9.83 -37.82 -29.87
N GLY A 107 10.71 -38.50 -29.14
CA GLY A 107 12.08 -38.77 -29.57
C GLY A 107 13.08 -37.62 -29.36
N LEU A 108 12.63 -36.46 -28.87
CA LEU A 108 13.47 -35.29 -28.60
C LEU A 108 13.91 -35.23 -27.14
N PRO A 109 15.18 -34.91 -26.85
CA PRO A 109 15.68 -34.78 -25.47
C PRO A 109 15.04 -33.59 -24.74
N ILE A 110 14.62 -33.84 -23.50
CA ILE A 110 14.16 -32.80 -22.58
C ILE A 110 15.37 -32.06 -22.00
N VAL A 111 15.34 -30.73 -22.06
CA VAL A 111 16.38 -29.83 -21.52
C VAL A 111 15.93 -29.15 -20.23
N ALA A 112 14.63 -28.89 -20.08
CA ALA A 112 14.04 -28.35 -18.86
C ALA A 112 12.58 -28.76 -18.73
N ARG A 113 12.08 -28.79 -17.49
CA ARG A 113 10.68 -29.04 -17.13
C ARG A 113 10.25 -27.98 -16.11
N TYR A 114 9.11 -27.35 -16.36
CA TYR A 114 8.51 -26.33 -15.50
C TYR A 114 7.11 -26.78 -15.10
N ASP A 115 6.87 -26.92 -13.80
CA ASP A 115 5.58 -27.42 -13.28
C ASP A 115 4.64 -26.25 -12.95
N TYR A 116 3.37 -26.40 -13.34
CA TYR A 116 2.31 -25.43 -13.10
C TYR A 116 1.30 -26.02 -12.12
N PRO A 117 1.45 -25.72 -10.81
CA PRO A 117 0.43 -26.06 -9.82
C PRO A 117 -0.70 -25.02 -9.77
N SER A 118 -1.83 -25.39 -9.17
CA SER A 118 -2.90 -24.46 -8.76
C SER A 118 -2.43 -23.56 -7.62
N GLU A 119 -3.25 -22.57 -7.23
CA GLU A 119 -3.02 -21.71 -6.05
C GLU A 119 -2.78 -22.51 -4.74
N ASP A 120 -3.38 -23.70 -4.63
CA ASP A 120 -3.25 -24.58 -3.45
C ASP A 120 -2.12 -25.61 -3.58
N GLY A 121 -1.27 -25.48 -4.61
CA GLY A 121 -0.13 -26.37 -4.84
C GLY A 121 -0.45 -27.67 -5.56
N VAL A 122 -1.70 -27.87 -6.02
CA VAL A 122 -2.09 -29.09 -6.74
C VAL A 122 -1.52 -29.07 -8.15
N TYR A 123 -0.76 -30.10 -8.54
CA TYR A 123 -0.20 -30.21 -9.88
C TYR A 123 -1.28 -30.16 -10.97
N LEU A 124 -1.09 -29.31 -11.99
CA LEU A 124 -2.01 -29.22 -13.14
C LEU A 124 -1.37 -29.76 -14.42
N TYR A 125 -0.20 -29.22 -14.79
CA TYR A 125 0.56 -29.64 -15.97
C TYR A 125 2.03 -29.24 -15.87
N SER A 126 2.84 -29.72 -16.80
CA SER A 126 4.23 -29.32 -16.98
C SER A 126 4.47 -28.79 -18.39
N LYS A 127 5.31 -27.76 -18.50
CA LYS A 127 5.90 -27.30 -19.75
C LYS A 127 7.31 -27.84 -19.87
N TYR A 128 7.61 -28.46 -20.99
CA TYR A 128 8.90 -29.06 -21.31
C TYR A 128 9.58 -28.24 -22.39
N ARG A 129 10.86 -27.95 -22.19
CA ARG A 129 11.75 -27.39 -23.21
C ARG A 129 12.52 -28.55 -23.84
N LEU A 130 12.41 -28.70 -25.16
CA LEU A 130 13.06 -29.76 -25.93
C LEU A 130 14.15 -29.17 -26.82
N LYS A 131 15.17 -29.98 -27.14
CA LYS A 131 16.22 -29.63 -28.10
C LYS A 131 16.03 -30.40 -29.40
N GLU A 132 15.83 -29.68 -30.49
CA GLU A 132 15.70 -30.23 -31.84
C GLU A 132 17.05 -30.68 -32.41
N ALA A 133 17.01 -31.50 -33.46
CA ALA A 133 18.22 -32.01 -34.12
C ALA A 133 19.09 -30.90 -34.74
N ASP A 134 18.48 -29.80 -35.17
CA ASP A 134 19.15 -28.59 -35.71
C ASP A 134 19.69 -27.65 -34.61
N GLY A 135 19.51 -28.01 -33.34
CA GLY A 135 19.90 -27.21 -32.18
C GLY A 135 18.87 -26.15 -31.77
N SER A 136 17.75 -26.01 -32.50
CA SER A 136 16.67 -25.11 -32.12
C SER A 136 15.89 -25.62 -30.90
N LYS A 137 15.10 -24.73 -30.29
CA LYS A 137 14.29 -25.03 -29.10
C LYS A 137 12.82 -25.18 -29.46
N SER A 138 12.17 -26.23 -28.98
CA SER A 138 10.73 -26.42 -29.05
C SER A 138 10.12 -26.66 -27.66
N PHE A 139 8.80 -26.50 -27.55
CA PHE A 139 8.10 -26.59 -26.26
C PHE A 139 6.92 -27.56 -26.35
N SER A 140 6.70 -28.34 -25.30
CA SER A 140 5.55 -29.23 -25.14
C SER A 140 4.88 -29.03 -23.80
N ILE A 141 3.55 -28.95 -23.75
CA ILE A 141 2.77 -28.86 -22.50
C ILE A 141 1.98 -30.16 -22.34
N LEU A 142 2.16 -30.83 -21.19
CA LEU A 142 1.49 -32.09 -20.86
C LEU A 142 0.99 -32.09 -19.40
N PRO A 143 -0.20 -32.64 -19.12
CA PRO A 143 -1.18 -33.14 -20.09
C PRO A 143 -1.79 -32.00 -20.92
N THR A 144 -2.28 -32.34 -22.12
CA THR A 144 -2.95 -31.37 -23.01
C THR A 144 -4.36 -31.06 -22.51
N LYS A 145 -4.96 -29.95 -22.98
CA LYS A 145 -6.33 -29.51 -22.67
C LYS A 145 -6.58 -29.06 -21.21
N VAL A 146 -5.52 -28.80 -20.43
CA VAL A 146 -5.65 -28.13 -19.14
C VAL A 146 -5.70 -26.62 -19.35
N ALA A 147 -6.54 -25.92 -18.57
CA ALA A 147 -6.57 -24.46 -18.58
C ALA A 147 -5.20 -23.93 -18.11
N PRO A 148 -4.50 -23.11 -18.92
CA PRO A 148 -3.19 -22.62 -18.54
C PRO A 148 -3.32 -21.61 -17.39
N VAL A 149 -2.34 -21.61 -16.52
CA VAL A 149 -2.20 -20.72 -15.37
C VAL A 149 -0.84 -20.02 -15.40
N LEU A 150 -0.67 -18.97 -14.60
CA LEU A 150 0.62 -18.34 -14.40
C LEU A 150 1.60 -19.29 -13.69
N TYR A 151 2.87 -19.21 -14.03
CA TYR A 151 3.93 -19.98 -13.36
C TYR A 151 4.06 -19.55 -11.90
N ASN A 152 4.44 -20.45 -10.98
CA ASN A 152 4.52 -20.17 -9.54
C ASN A 152 3.24 -19.58 -8.92
N LEU A 153 2.05 -20.00 -9.38
CA LEU A 153 0.77 -19.49 -8.88
C LEU A 153 0.59 -19.56 -7.34
N PRO A 154 1.06 -20.60 -6.60
CA PRO A 154 1.09 -20.58 -5.14
C PRO A 154 1.86 -19.40 -4.54
N ASP A 155 2.94 -18.97 -5.19
CA ASP A 155 3.77 -17.86 -4.72
C ASP A 155 3.08 -16.51 -4.97
N ILE A 156 2.27 -16.41 -6.02
CA ILE A 156 1.39 -15.25 -6.26
C ILE A 156 0.31 -15.16 -5.17
N LYS A 157 -0.29 -16.29 -4.77
CA LYS A 157 -1.22 -16.33 -3.63
C LYS A 157 -0.52 -15.82 -2.36
N ARG A 158 0.68 -16.32 -2.07
CA ARG A 158 1.51 -15.85 -0.95
C ARG A 158 1.79 -14.35 -1.04
N ALA A 159 2.08 -13.82 -2.24
CA ALA A 159 2.26 -12.39 -2.41
C ALA A 159 1.00 -11.61 -2.05
N ARG A 160 -0.18 -12.11 -2.42
CA ARG A 160 -1.47 -11.47 -2.11
C ARG A 160 -1.72 -11.42 -0.61
N ASP A 161 -1.46 -12.53 0.07
CA ASP A 161 -1.69 -12.65 1.52
C ASP A 161 -0.73 -11.78 2.36
N ASN A 162 0.44 -11.43 1.81
CA ASN A 162 1.52 -10.75 2.55
C ASN A 162 1.90 -9.38 1.95
N GLY A 163 1.18 -8.89 0.94
CA GLY A 163 1.46 -7.61 0.28
C GLY A 163 2.84 -7.55 -0.40
N LEU A 164 3.28 -8.65 -1.01
CA LEU A 164 4.57 -8.71 -1.71
C LEU A 164 4.45 -8.30 -3.19
N THR A 165 5.52 -7.73 -3.73
CA THR A 165 5.64 -7.44 -5.16
C THR A 165 5.82 -8.71 -5.98
N VAL A 166 5.12 -8.80 -7.12
CA VAL A 166 5.27 -9.89 -8.09
C VAL A 166 6.06 -9.42 -9.31
N TYR A 167 7.09 -10.18 -9.69
CA TYR A 167 7.96 -9.91 -10.82
C TYR A 167 7.58 -10.80 -12.01
N LEU A 168 7.02 -10.19 -13.05
CA LEU A 168 6.58 -10.86 -14.26
C LEU A 168 7.71 -10.87 -15.31
N CYS A 169 8.11 -12.06 -15.76
CA CYS A 169 9.10 -12.27 -16.81
C CYS A 169 8.47 -12.84 -18.08
N GLU A 170 9.16 -12.74 -19.22
CA GLU A 170 8.70 -13.32 -20.48
C GLU A 170 8.75 -14.87 -20.49
N GLY A 171 9.71 -15.48 -19.80
CA GLY A 171 9.92 -16.93 -19.77
C GLY A 171 10.20 -17.53 -18.39
N GLU A 172 10.11 -18.86 -18.31
CA GLU A 172 10.24 -19.58 -17.02
C GLU A 172 11.69 -19.57 -16.50
N LYS A 173 12.67 -19.58 -17.41
CA LYS A 173 14.10 -19.43 -17.07
C LYS A 173 14.34 -18.12 -16.31
N ASP A 174 13.76 -17.03 -16.80
CA ASP A 174 13.90 -15.70 -16.20
C ASP A 174 13.18 -15.61 -14.86
N ALA A 175 11.97 -16.17 -14.80
CA ALA A 175 11.26 -16.30 -13.54
C ALA A 175 12.09 -17.09 -12.50
N GLU A 176 12.76 -18.18 -12.89
CA GLU A 176 13.64 -18.94 -12.00
C GLU A 176 14.88 -18.13 -11.56
N SER A 177 15.51 -17.38 -12.46
CA SER A 177 16.63 -16.48 -12.14
C SER A 177 16.23 -15.43 -11.10
N VAL A 178 15.05 -14.82 -11.26
CA VAL A 178 14.49 -13.84 -10.32
C VAL A 178 14.07 -14.51 -9.00
N ALA A 179 13.46 -15.69 -9.05
CA ALA A 179 13.11 -16.46 -7.84
C ALA A 179 14.35 -16.87 -7.04
N ALA A 180 15.49 -17.10 -7.69
CA ALA A 180 16.76 -17.41 -7.03
C ALA A 180 17.33 -16.24 -6.19
N LEU A 181 16.80 -15.02 -6.38
CA LEU A 181 17.05 -13.85 -5.52
C LEU A 181 16.11 -13.80 -4.30
N GLY A 182 15.15 -14.71 -4.20
CA GLY A 182 14.15 -14.74 -3.11
C GLY A 182 12.85 -14.00 -3.44
N LEU A 183 12.68 -13.55 -4.68
CA LEU A 183 11.54 -12.75 -5.12
C LEU A 183 10.39 -13.63 -5.62
N VAL A 184 9.15 -13.13 -5.48
CA VAL A 184 7.98 -13.77 -6.09
C VAL A 184 7.99 -13.45 -7.58
N SER A 185 8.32 -14.42 -8.41
CA SER A 185 8.34 -14.27 -9.86
C SER A 185 7.34 -15.16 -10.56
N THR A 186 6.87 -14.72 -11.71
CA THR A 186 5.93 -15.48 -12.55
C THR A 186 6.13 -15.19 -14.03
N THR A 187 5.51 -16.02 -14.87
CA THR A 187 5.47 -15.87 -16.32
C THR A 187 4.24 -16.61 -16.88
N PRO A 188 3.62 -16.16 -18.00
CA PRO A 188 2.64 -16.98 -18.68
C PRO A 188 3.29 -18.18 -19.37
N PRO A 189 2.59 -19.32 -19.53
CA PRO A 189 3.12 -20.52 -20.17
C PRO A 189 3.43 -20.32 -21.67
N HIS A 190 2.92 -19.24 -22.25
CA HIS A 190 3.18 -18.83 -23.61
C HIS A 190 3.76 -17.41 -23.57
N GLY A 191 5.06 -17.27 -23.87
CA GLY A 191 5.78 -15.98 -23.90
C GLY A 191 5.35 -15.08 -25.07
N ALA A 192 6.19 -14.10 -25.44
CA ALA A 192 5.85 -13.17 -26.53
C ALA A 192 5.74 -13.91 -27.88
N ALA A 193 4.70 -13.58 -28.64
CA ALA A 193 4.44 -14.18 -29.95
C ALA A 193 4.98 -13.27 -31.06
N LYS A 194 5.93 -13.76 -31.86
CA LYS A 194 6.56 -12.98 -32.95
C LYS A 194 5.59 -12.56 -34.07
N ASN A 195 4.49 -13.30 -34.29
CA ASN A 195 3.56 -13.12 -35.42
C ASN A 195 2.11 -12.85 -35.01
N GLU A 196 1.85 -12.52 -33.73
CA GLU A 196 0.50 -12.22 -33.23
C GLU A 196 0.44 -10.82 -32.62
N LYS A 197 -0.78 -10.32 -32.38
CA LYS A 197 -0.95 -9.04 -31.69
C LYS A 197 -0.27 -9.11 -30.31
N PRO A 198 0.45 -8.07 -29.87
CA PRO A 198 1.06 -8.03 -28.55
C PRO A 198 0.04 -8.36 -27.44
N GLY A 199 0.40 -9.27 -26.54
CA GLY A 199 -0.48 -9.71 -25.45
C GLY A 199 -1.70 -10.56 -25.88
N ALA A 200 -1.79 -11.04 -27.13
CA ALA A 200 -2.90 -11.88 -27.59
C ALA A 200 -3.06 -13.18 -26.78
N LYS A 201 -1.95 -13.75 -26.29
CA LYS A 201 -1.94 -14.97 -25.46
C LYS A 201 -2.17 -14.70 -23.97
N TRP A 202 -2.25 -13.43 -23.57
CA TRP A 202 -2.55 -13.04 -22.19
C TRP A 202 -4.05 -13.17 -21.91
N LYS A 203 -4.39 -14.01 -20.93
CA LYS A 203 -5.76 -14.34 -20.55
C LYS A 203 -6.23 -13.52 -19.36
N ASP A 204 -7.54 -13.27 -19.27
CA ASP A 204 -8.15 -12.54 -18.15
C ASP A 204 -7.91 -13.24 -16.80
N SER A 205 -7.82 -14.57 -16.80
CA SER A 205 -7.46 -15.35 -15.61
C SER A 205 -6.06 -15.02 -15.06
N TYR A 206 -5.13 -14.57 -15.90
CA TYR A 206 -3.79 -14.13 -15.46
C TYR A 206 -3.86 -12.74 -14.83
N THR A 207 -4.65 -11.84 -15.42
CA THR A 207 -4.92 -10.52 -14.86
C THR A 207 -5.58 -10.65 -13.48
N GLU A 208 -6.56 -11.53 -13.35
CA GLU A 208 -7.25 -11.78 -12.08
C GLU A 208 -6.32 -12.34 -11.01
N ALA A 209 -5.43 -13.25 -11.35
CA ALA A 209 -4.45 -13.80 -10.42
C ALA A 209 -3.55 -12.71 -9.79
N LEU A 210 -3.33 -11.61 -10.51
CA LEU A 210 -2.49 -10.48 -10.10
C LEU A 210 -3.29 -9.31 -9.46
N ARG A 211 -4.58 -9.50 -9.15
CA ARG A 211 -5.42 -8.46 -8.55
C ARG A 211 -4.88 -7.98 -7.21
N GLY A 212 -4.86 -6.65 -7.05
CA GLY A 212 -4.47 -5.96 -5.82
C GLY A 212 -2.98 -6.01 -5.49
N LEU A 213 -2.16 -6.63 -6.35
CA LEU A 213 -0.72 -6.77 -6.16
C LEU A 213 0.06 -5.64 -6.82
N ASP A 214 1.24 -5.34 -6.30
CA ASP A 214 2.24 -4.54 -7.00
C ASP A 214 2.99 -5.44 -7.98
N VAL A 215 3.01 -5.05 -9.26
CA VAL A 215 3.58 -5.89 -10.34
C VAL A 215 4.71 -5.16 -11.05
N VAL A 216 5.86 -5.82 -11.17
CA VAL A 216 7.02 -5.34 -11.95
C VAL A 216 7.21 -6.26 -13.14
N ILE A 217 7.16 -5.71 -14.35
CA ILE A 217 7.31 -6.47 -15.59
C ILE A 217 8.71 -6.23 -16.16
N PHE A 218 9.49 -7.30 -16.32
CA PHE A 218 10.77 -7.27 -17.01
C PHE A 218 10.54 -7.50 -18.51
N ALA A 219 10.97 -6.54 -19.33
CA ALA A 219 10.89 -6.61 -20.78
C ALA A 219 12.23 -7.05 -21.37
N ASP A 220 12.21 -8.10 -22.20
CA ASP A 220 13.37 -8.48 -23.01
C ASP A 220 13.76 -7.32 -23.93
N ASN A 221 15.05 -7.12 -24.16
CA ASN A 221 15.58 -6.01 -24.95
C ASN A 221 15.39 -6.23 -26.47
N ASP A 222 14.17 -6.51 -26.90
CA ASP A 222 13.76 -6.57 -28.30
C ASP A 222 12.35 -6.00 -28.51
N GLU A 223 12.02 -5.69 -29.76
CA GLU A 223 10.74 -5.07 -30.09
C GLU A 223 9.51 -5.93 -29.69
N PRO A 224 9.50 -7.26 -29.89
CA PRO A 224 8.42 -8.12 -29.40
C PRO A 224 8.26 -8.13 -27.87
N GLY A 225 9.35 -8.22 -27.11
CA GLY A 225 9.36 -8.26 -25.65
C GLY A 225 8.86 -6.95 -25.03
N ILE A 226 9.34 -5.81 -25.53
CA ILE A 226 8.85 -4.48 -25.11
C ILE A 226 7.36 -4.34 -25.39
N LYS A 227 6.90 -4.68 -26.60
CA LYS A 227 5.47 -4.62 -26.95
C LYS A 227 4.62 -5.55 -26.09
N PHE A 228 5.12 -6.74 -25.77
CA PHE A 228 4.43 -7.68 -24.89
C PHE A 228 4.29 -7.10 -23.48
N ALA A 229 5.38 -6.61 -22.89
CA ALA A 229 5.37 -6.01 -21.55
C ALA A 229 4.39 -4.84 -21.46
N GLN A 230 4.39 -3.94 -22.45
CA GLN A 230 3.44 -2.83 -22.52
C GLN A 230 1.98 -3.29 -22.64
N ALA A 231 1.71 -4.32 -23.46
CA ALA A 231 0.37 -4.86 -23.63
C ALA A 231 -0.16 -5.53 -22.35
N VAL A 232 0.70 -6.24 -21.62
CA VAL A 232 0.33 -6.82 -20.32
C VAL A 232 0.12 -5.74 -19.27
N ALA A 233 1.01 -4.75 -19.20
CA ALA A 233 0.86 -3.63 -18.28
C ALA A 233 -0.47 -2.90 -18.47
N ALA A 234 -0.89 -2.68 -19.73
CA ALA A 234 -2.17 -2.10 -20.07
C ALA A 234 -3.37 -2.96 -19.59
N LYS A 235 -3.27 -4.29 -19.65
CA LYS A 235 -4.32 -5.21 -19.16
C LYS A 235 -4.41 -5.31 -17.63
N LEU A 236 -3.30 -5.06 -16.93
CA LEU A 236 -3.26 -5.05 -15.45
C LEU A 236 -3.78 -3.75 -14.85
N ARG A 237 -4.01 -2.72 -15.67
CA ARG A 237 -4.57 -1.44 -15.25
C ARG A 237 -5.89 -1.61 -14.49
N GLY A 238 -5.99 -0.96 -13.33
CA GLY A 238 -7.20 -0.97 -12.50
C GLY A 238 -7.49 -2.32 -11.85
N VAL A 239 -6.62 -3.31 -12.04
CA VAL A 239 -6.70 -4.63 -11.41
C VAL A 239 -5.55 -4.82 -10.43
N ALA A 240 -4.31 -4.61 -10.88
CA ALA A 240 -3.14 -4.53 -10.01
C ALA A 240 -3.14 -3.22 -9.18
N SER A 241 -2.54 -3.24 -8.00
CA SER A 241 -2.34 -2.05 -7.14
C SER A 241 -1.42 -1.04 -7.83
N SER A 242 -0.30 -1.54 -8.38
CA SER A 242 0.61 -0.75 -9.20
C SER A 242 1.28 -1.63 -10.25
N VAL A 243 1.74 -1.02 -11.34
CA VAL A 243 2.48 -1.71 -12.39
C VAL A 243 3.73 -0.89 -12.73
N LYS A 244 4.87 -1.53 -12.89
CA LYS A 244 6.09 -0.96 -13.47
C LYS A 244 6.54 -1.82 -14.66
N VAL A 245 7.11 -1.19 -15.68
CA VAL A 245 7.79 -1.88 -16.77
C VAL A 245 9.26 -1.49 -16.71
N VAL A 246 10.13 -2.49 -16.69
CA VAL A 246 11.59 -2.33 -16.59
C VAL A 246 12.21 -2.88 -17.86
N GLU A 247 12.89 -2.02 -18.60
CA GLU A 247 13.59 -2.33 -19.84
C GLU A 247 15.10 -2.38 -19.61
N PHE A 248 15.83 -3.17 -20.41
CA PHE A 248 17.28 -3.35 -20.31
C PHE A 248 18.02 -2.88 -21.57
N PRO A 249 17.93 -1.59 -21.96
CA PRO A 249 18.56 -1.06 -23.18
C PRO A 249 20.09 -1.19 -23.20
N GLU A 250 20.73 -1.36 -22.03
CA GLU A 250 22.16 -1.60 -21.88
C GLU A 250 22.63 -2.99 -22.34
N LEU A 251 21.70 -3.95 -22.49
CA LEU A 251 22.02 -5.29 -22.97
C LEU A 251 22.08 -5.33 -24.50
N GLN A 252 22.64 -6.41 -25.04
CA GLN A 252 22.53 -6.68 -26.48
C GLN A 252 21.06 -6.90 -26.87
N PRO A 253 20.68 -6.69 -28.15
CA PRO A 253 19.33 -6.99 -28.62
C PRO A 253 18.91 -8.43 -28.30
N GLY A 254 17.75 -8.59 -27.67
CA GLY A 254 17.23 -9.86 -27.17
C GLY A 254 17.77 -10.30 -25.81
N GLY A 255 18.53 -9.45 -25.11
CA GLY A 255 18.97 -9.70 -23.74
C GLY A 255 17.82 -9.65 -22.74
N ASP A 256 17.82 -10.57 -21.78
CA ASP A 256 16.77 -10.75 -20.77
C ASP A 256 17.28 -10.41 -19.34
N VAL A 257 16.41 -10.50 -18.33
CA VAL A 257 16.81 -10.28 -16.92
C VAL A 257 17.82 -11.33 -16.43
N THR A 258 17.82 -12.54 -17.00
CA THR A 258 18.85 -13.54 -16.68
C THR A 258 20.22 -13.10 -17.17
N ASP A 259 20.30 -12.48 -18.35
CA ASP A 259 21.55 -11.92 -18.90
C ASP A 259 22.00 -10.69 -18.11
N TYR A 260 21.05 -9.86 -17.65
CA TYR A 260 21.35 -8.76 -16.73
C TYR A 260 22.03 -9.26 -15.45
N LEU A 261 21.47 -10.30 -14.82
CA LEU A 261 21.97 -10.90 -13.58
C LEU A 261 23.29 -11.68 -13.73
N GLN A 262 23.77 -11.94 -14.95
CA GLN A 262 25.12 -12.49 -15.17
C GLN A 262 26.21 -11.42 -14.97
N SER A 263 25.87 -10.15 -15.20
CA SER A 263 26.81 -9.02 -15.14
C SER A 263 26.52 -8.03 -14.02
N HIS A 264 25.35 -8.12 -13.38
CA HIS A 264 24.89 -7.23 -12.31
C HIS A 264 24.36 -8.01 -11.11
N SER A 265 24.42 -7.37 -9.94
CA SER A 265 23.89 -7.87 -8.67
C SER A 265 22.37 -7.68 -8.55
N GLY A 266 21.75 -8.39 -7.60
CA GLY A 266 20.35 -8.16 -7.25
C GLY A 266 20.08 -6.73 -6.76
N ASP A 267 21.02 -6.12 -6.04
CA ASP A 267 20.92 -4.74 -5.56
C ASP A 267 20.83 -3.72 -6.70
N GLU A 268 21.60 -3.92 -7.77
CA GLU A 268 21.54 -3.09 -8.98
C GLU A 268 20.20 -3.27 -9.72
N LEU A 269 19.69 -4.50 -9.79
CA LEU A 269 18.35 -4.76 -10.32
C LEU A 269 17.27 -4.03 -9.48
N PHE A 270 17.37 -4.03 -8.16
CA PHE A 270 16.43 -3.30 -7.30
C PHE A 270 16.51 -1.80 -7.49
N ALA A 271 17.71 -1.23 -7.56
CA ALA A 271 17.89 0.20 -7.84
C ALA A 271 17.24 0.58 -9.18
N LYS A 272 17.36 -0.28 -10.21
CA LYS A 272 16.71 -0.08 -11.51
C LYS A 272 15.18 -0.15 -11.41
N VAL A 273 14.64 -1.10 -10.66
CA VAL A 273 13.19 -1.21 -10.39
C VAL A 273 12.67 0.01 -9.62
N GLU A 274 13.39 0.49 -8.62
CA GLU A 274 13.03 1.69 -7.85
C GLU A 274 13.01 2.93 -8.74
N ALA A 275 14.05 3.10 -9.58
CA ALA A 275 14.16 4.21 -10.53
C ALA A 275 13.14 4.14 -11.67
N SER A 276 12.60 2.96 -11.97
CA SER A 276 11.62 2.78 -13.05
C SER A 276 10.27 3.43 -12.68
N PRO A 277 9.69 4.25 -13.58
CA PRO A 277 8.43 4.92 -13.32
C PRO A 277 7.27 3.91 -13.25
N LEU A 278 6.21 4.29 -12.55
CA LEU A 278 4.94 3.57 -12.63
C LEU A 278 4.43 3.61 -14.07
N PHE A 279 4.00 2.46 -14.56
CA PHE A 279 3.30 2.34 -15.83
C PHE A 279 1.95 3.04 -15.71
N VAL A 280 1.76 4.07 -16.52
CA VAL A 280 0.51 4.82 -16.65
C VAL A 280 0.18 4.85 -18.14
N LEU A 281 -1.10 4.76 -18.49
CA LEU A 281 -1.52 5.04 -19.86
C LEU A 281 -1.86 6.51 -19.99
N PRO A 282 -1.73 7.11 -21.19
CA PRO A 282 -2.16 8.48 -21.46
C PRO A 282 -3.56 8.78 -20.88
N GLN A 283 -4.53 7.91 -21.12
CA GLN A 283 -5.90 8.11 -20.63
C GLN A 283 -6.10 7.99 -19.10
N ASP A 284 -5.09 7.58 -18.31
CA ASP A 284 -5.09 7.64 -16.84
C ASP A 284 -4.56 8.96 -16.28
N VAL A 285 -3.80 9.68 -17.10
CA VAL A 285 -3.09 10.87 -16.64
C VAL A 285 -3.92 12.08 -17.03
N LYS A 286 -4.43 12.79 -16.03
CA LYS A 286 -5.08 14.06 -16.29
C LYS A 286 -4.03 15.06 -16.74
N GLN A 287 -4.25 15.70 -17.88
CA GLN A 287 -3.38 16.77 -18.37
C GLN A 287 -3.72 18.08 -17.69
N PHE A 288 -2.68 18.82 -17.36
CA PHE A 288 -2.76 20.17 -16.83
C PHE A 288 -1.72 21.02 -17.54
N ASP A 289 -1.98 22.32 -17.62
CA ASP A 289 -1.02 23.26 -18.20
C ASP A 289 0.29 23.25 -17.41
N LEU A 290 1.41 23.47 -18.09
CA LEU A 290 2.74 23.46 -17.49
C LEU A 290 3.09 24.84 -16.90
N ASP A 291 2.23 25.32 -16.00
CA ASP A 291 2.34 26.60 -15.32
C ASP A 291 1.80 26.55 -13.87
N GLU A 292 1.80 27.69 -13.18
CA GLU A 292 1.38 27.79 -11.78
C GLU A 292 -0.12 27.51 -11.59
N PHE A 293 -0.96 27.87 -12.56
CA PHE A 293 -2.40 27.57 -12.53
C PHE A 293 -2.65 26.07 -12.68
N GLY A 294 -1.96 25.42 -13.62
CA GLY A 294 -1.97 23.98 -13.77
C GLY A 294 -1.51 23.25 -12.52
N ASN A 295 -0.52 23.79 -11.77
CA ASN A 295 -0.15 23.23 -10.46
C ASN A 295 -1.28 23.34 -9.42
N GLY A 296 -1.99 24.48 -9.38
CA GLY A 296 -3.18 24.64 -8.53
C GLY A 296 -4.25 23.58 -8.85
N GLN A 297 -4.55 23.39 -10.14
CA GLN A 297 -5.50 22.38 -10.62
C GLN A 297 -5.03 20.94 -10.32
N ARG A 298 -3.74 20.65 -10.50
CA ARG A 298 -3.12 19.37 -10.12
C ARG A 298 -3.35 19.09 -8.64
N PHE A 299 -3.06 20.06 -7.77
CA PHE A 299 -3.25 19.92 -6.34
C PHE A 299 -4.72 19.67 -5.99
N ALA A 300 -5.64 20.45 -6.56
CA ALA A 300 -7.06 20.27 -6.34
C ALA A 300 -7.55 18.87 -6.75
N TYR A 301 -7.07 18.35 -7.88
CA TYR A 301 -7.40 17.03 -8.37
C TYR A 301 -6.84 15.90 -7.49
N TYR A 302 -5.53 15.91 -7.22
CA TYR A 302 -4.84 14.82 -6.51
C TYR A 302 -5.01 14.87 -4.99
N SER A 303 -5.36 16.03 -4.41
CA SER A 303 -5.78 16.09 -3.00
C SER A 303 -7.07 15.28 -2.78
N ASN A 304 -7.88 15.09 -3.84
CA ASN A 304 -9.12 14.33 -3.82
C ASN A 304 -10.04 14.79 -2.68
N GLY A 305 -10.16 16.10 -2.48
CA GLY A 305 -11.01 16.69 -1.44
C GLY A 305 -10.57 16.39 0.00
N ARG A 306 -9.34 15.88 0.23
CA ARG A 306 -8.77 15.69 1.58
C ARG A 306 -8.24 16.99 2.19
N THR A 307 -8.18 18.05 1.41
CA THR A 307 -7.73 19.38 1.86
C THR A 307 -8.75 20.43 1.45
N LYS A 308 -8.95 21.42 2.32
CA LYS A 308 -9.79 22.58 2.07
C LYS A 308 -9.11 23.84 2.55
N TYR A 309 -9.36 24.95 1.90
CA TYR A 309 -8.94 26.26 2.36
C TYR A 309 -10.14 26.98 2.96
N CYS A 310 -9.98 27.47 4.18
CA CYS A 310 -11.00 28.25 4.86
C CYS A 310 -10.63 29.72 4.81
N SER A 311 -11.37 30.50 4.01
CA SER A 311 -11.07 31.92 3.74
C SER A 311 -11.13 32.77 5.00
N SER A 312 -12.12 32.52 5.86
CA SER A 312 -12.30 33.24 7.14
C SER A 312 -11.18 32.97 8.15
N LEU A 313 -10.67 31.74 8.20
CA LEU A 313 -9.54 31.36 9.06
C LEU A 313 -8.18 31.71 8.43
N LYS A 314 -8.13 31.92 7.11
CA LYS A 314 -6.92 32.04 6.29
C LYS A 314 -5.98 30.84 6.41
N GLU A 315 -6.55 29.67 6.65
CA GLU A 315 -5.80 28.45 6.94
C GLU A 315 -6.26 27.28 6.06
N TRP A 316 -5.34 26.32 5.89
CA TRP A 316 -5.65 25.04 5.26
C TRP A 316 -6.13 24.02 6.30
N LEU A 317 -7.21 23.33 5.99
CA LEU A 317 -7.68 22.17 6.72
C LEU A 317 -7.37 20.89 5.94
N SER A 318 -7.05 19.84 6.67
CA SER A 318 -6.82 18.51 6.14
C SER A 318 -7.65 17.45 6.87
N PHE A 319 -8.20 16.51 6.12
CA PHE A 319 -8.88 15.34 6.65
C PHE A 319 -7.88 14.20 6.86
N ASN A 320 -7.72 13.76 8.10
CA ASN A 320 -6.76 12.71 8.46
C ASN A 320 -7.31 11.27 8.35
N GLY A 321 -8.47 11.09 7.73
CA GLY A 321 -9.20 9.83 7.68
C GLY A 321 -10.30 9.70 8.74
N LYS A 322 -10.31 10.58 9.76
CA LYS A 322 -11.35 10.61 10.81
C LYS A 322 -11.95 11.99 11.01
N VAL A 323 -11.13 13.03 11.01
CA VAL A 323 -11.52 14.39 11.40
C VAL A 323 -10.75 15.43 10.59
N TRP A 324 -11.36 16.59 10.39
CA TRP A 324 -10.72 17.76 9.79
C TRP A 324 -9.89 18.52 10.84
N LYS A 325 -8.67 18.90 10.49
CA LYS A 325 -7.82 19.74 11.34
C LYS A 325 -7.16 20.84 10.53
N VAL A 326 -6.94 21.98 11.16
CA VAL A 326 -6.02 22.99 10.62
C VAL A 326 -4.63 22.35 10.51
N ASP A 327 -4.17 22.18 9.28
CA ASP A 327 -2.91 21.47 8.98
C ASP A 327 -2.33 21.97 7.65
N THR A 328 -1.55 23.04 7.77
CA THR A 328 -0.80 23.62 6.66
C THR A 328 0.38 22.73 6.25
N VAL A 329 0.96 21.96 7.19
CA VAL A 329 2.11 21.08 6.93
C VAL A 329 1.73 19.91 6.02
N LEU A 330 0.56 19.28 6.27
CA LEU A 330 0.08 18.20 5.40
C LEU A 330 -0.27 18.73 4.01
N SER A 331 -0.85 19.92 3.92
CA SER A 331 -1.14 20.56 2.62
C SER A 331 0.15 20.82 1.83
N GLU A 332 1.21 21.30 2.47
CA GLU A 332 2.54 21.43 1.84
C GLU A 332 3.14 20.08 1.44
N ARG A 333 2.98 19.04 2.26
CA ARG A 333 3.45 17.69 1.94
C ARG A 333 2.74 17.15 0.69
N LEU A 334 1.43 17.26 0.64
CA LEU A 334 0.63 16.87 -0.53
C LEU A 334 1.03 17.67 -1.77
N ALA A 335 1.32 18.98 -1.64
CA ALA A 335 1.79 19.78 -2.76
C ALA A 335 3.12 19.24 -3.32
N LYS A 336 4.06 18.85 -2.45
CA LYS A 336 5.33 18.21 -2.87
C LYS A 336 5.09 16.88 -3.58
N GLU A 337 4.20 16.05 -3.06
CA GLU A 337 3.83 14.76 -3.68
C GLU A 337 3.23 14.97 -5.07
N VAL A 338 2.32 15.93 -5.21
CA VAL A 338 1.68 16.27 -6.48
C VAL A 338 2.68 16.82 -7.50
N ILE A 339 3.60 17.69 -7.08
CA ILE A 339 4.67 18.21 -7.95
C ILE A 339 5.56 17.08 -8.47
N ASN A 340 5.78 16.03 -7.67
CA ASN A 340 6.53 14.85 -8.11
C ASN A 340 5.79 14.00 -9.17
N LEU A 341 4.50 14.27 -9.43
CA LEU A 341 3.74 13.62 -10.49
C LEU A 341 3.90 14.32 -11.84
N ILE A 342 4.33 15.58 -11.89
CA ILE A 342 4.46 16.37 -13.14
C ILE A 342 5.26 15.61 -14.22
N PRO A 343 6.41 14.96 -13.93
CA PRO A 343 7.13 14.21 -14.97
C PRO A 343 6.31 13.08 -15.60
N LYS A 344 5.34 12.50 -14.88
CA LYS A 344 4.47 11.44 -15.40
C LYS A 344 3.51 11.95 -16.48
N GLU A 345 3.18 13.25 -16.46
CA GLU A 345 2.37 13.91 -17.50
C GLU A 345 3.12 14.05 -18.82
N SER A 346 4.45 13.90 -18.83
CA SER A 346 5.24 13.90 -20.08
C SER A 346 4.95 12.69 -20.99
N ILE A 347 4.19 11.70 -20.53
CA ILE A 347 3.82 10.53 -21.35
C ILE A 347 3.07 10.91 -22.65
N PHE A 348 2.36 12.04 -22.65
CA PHE A 348 1.70 12.56 -23.85
C PHE A 348 2.66 13.24 -24.83
N HIS A 349 3.92 13.36 -24.47
CA HIS A 349 4.92 14.20 -25.12
C HIS A 349 6.21 13.42 -25.37
N PRO A 350 6.25 12.58 -26.43
CA PRO A 350 7.36 11.65 -26.67
C PRO A 350 8.66 12.33 -27.11
N SER A 351 8.65 13.65 -27.38
CA SER A 351 9.86 14.35 -27.82
C SER A 351 10.77 14.69 -26.63
N GLU A 352 12.08 14.47 -26.79
CA GLU A 352 13.10 14.81 -25.80
C GLU A 352 13.05 16.28 -25.38
N LYS A 353 12.73 17.19 -26.33
CA LYS A 353 12.55 18.61 -26.05
C LYS A 353 11.38 18.85 -25.08
N GLN A 354 10.25 18.18 -25.27
CA GLN A 354 9.11 18.32 -24.36
C GLN A 354 9.40 17.68 -23.00
N GLN A 355 10.03 16.50 -22.95
CA GLN A 355 10.46 15.87 -21.69
C GLN A 355 11.35 16.81 -20.85
N LYS A 356 12.39 17.40 -21.46
CA LYS A 356 13.23 18.42 -20.81
C LYS A 356 12.44 19.64 -20.33
N THR A 357 11.34 20.00 -21.01
CA THR A 357 10.47 21.10 -20.58
C THR A 357 9.74 20.74 -19.29
N PHE A 358 9.18 19.53 -19.19
CA PHE A 358 8.55 19.02 -17.97
C PHE A 358 9.54 18.91 -16.80
N GLU A 359 10.74 18.41 -17.04
CA GLU A 359 11.80 18.30 -16.02
C GLU A 359 12.19 19.68 -15.47
N SER A 360 12.45 20.64 -16.35
CA SER A 360 12.78 22.03 -15.99
C SER A 360 11.66 22.68 -15.18
N PHE A 361 10.40 22.50 -15.58
CA PHE A 361 9.26 23.04 -14.83
C PHE A 361 9.09 22.35 -13.47
N THR A 362 9.27 21.03 -13.40
CA THR A 362 9.24 20.28 -12.14
C THR A 362 10.31 20.79 -11.18
N ALA A 363 11.54 21.00 -11.67
CA ALA A 363 12.65 21.52 -10.86
C ALA A 363 12.36 22.93 -10.31
N LYS A 364 11.71 23.80 -11.10
CA LYS A 364 11.23 25.11 -10.61
C LYS A 364 10.14 24.97 -9.57
N SER A 365 9.17 24.09 -9.79
CA SER A 365 8.04 23.84 -8.90
C SER A 365 8.47 23.27 -7.54
N LYS A 366 9.54 22.47 -7.49
CA LYS A 366 10.12 21.91 -6.26
C LYS A 366 10.72 22.95 -5.30
N LYS A 367 10.95 24.19 -5.74
CA LYS A 367 11.45 25.27 -4.88
C LYS A 367 10.36 25.73 -3.92
N TRP A 368 10.76 26.35 -2.80
CA TRP A 368 9.83 26.91 -1.81
C TRP A 368 8.71 27.75 -2.45
N ASN A 369 9.07 28.70 -3.31
CA ASN A 369 8.09 29.54 -4.00
C ASN A 369 7.15 28.72 -4.89
N GLY A 370 7.64 27.67 -5.57
CA GLY A 370 6.80 26.81 -6.40
C GLY A 370 5.72 26.07 -5.60
N ILE A 371 6.05 25.60 -4.40
CA ILE A 371 5.09 24.98 -3.46
C ILE A 371 4.06 26.01 -3.00
N ILE A 372 4.51 27.21 -2.60
CA ILE A 372 3.62 28.28 -2.13
C ILE A 372 2.69 28.78 -3.24
N HIS A 373 3.20 28.98 -4.46
CA HIS A 373 2.37 29.35 -5.62
C HIS A 373 1.34 28.27 -5.95
N THR A 374 1.73 27.00 -5.90
CA THR A 374 0.81 25.86 -6.08
C THR A 374 -0.37 25.93 -5.10
N LEU A 375 -0.08 26.12 -3.80
CA LEU A 375 -1.13 26.26 -2.79
C LEU A 375 -1.96 27.52 -3.03
N ASN A 376 -1.35 28.67 -3.31
CA ASN A 376 -2.08 29.91 -3.54
C ASN A 376 -3.06 29.81 -4.72
N CYS A 377 -2.64 29.22 -5.85
CA CYS A 377 -3.52 28.95 -6.99
C CYS A 377 -4.63 27.96 -6.63
N ALA A 378 -4.31 26.91 -5.86
CA ALA A 378 -5.28 25.88 -5.47
C ALA A 378 -6.44 26.40 -4.60
N ARG A 379 -6.26 27.49 -3.84
CA ARG A 379 -7.30 28.03 -2.92
C ARG A 379 -8.59 28.43 -3.63
N SER A 380 -8.50 28.81 -4.90
CA SER A 380 -9.65 29.23 -5.72
C SER A 380 -10.19 28.12 -6.63
N GLU A 381 -9.55 26.94 -6.64
CA GLU A 381 -10.01 25.82 -7.47
C GLU A 381 -11.34 25.25 -6.96
N ARG A 382 -12.12 24.70 -7.89
CA ARG A 382 -13.45 24.17 -7.59
C ARG A 382 -13.35 23.07 -6.53
N GLY A 383 -14.16 23.21 -5.46
CA GLY A 383 -14.23 22.22 -4.39
C GLY A 383 -13.07 22.33 -3.38
N MET A 384 -12.19 23.32 -3.47
CA MET A 384 -11.14 23.54 -2.49
C MET A 384 -11.55 24.43 -1.33
N GLN A 385 -12.65 25.17 -1.42
CA GLN A 385 -13.09 26.08 -0.36
C GLN A 385 -14.05 25.40 0.62
N VAL A 386 -14.00 25.88 1.87
CA VAL A 386 -14.98 25.62 2.93
C VAL A 386 -15.11 26.88 3.77
N GLU A 387 -16.29 27.17 4.29
CA GLU A 387 -16.45 28.27 5.24
C GLU A 387 -16.45 27.74 6.68
N ALA A 388 -15.91 28.52 7.61
CA ALA A 388 -15.89 28.14 9.03
C ALA A 388 -17.30 27.91 9.60
N ALA A 389 -18.33 28.54 9.01
CA ALA A 389 -19.73 28.35 9.39
C ALA A 389 -20.31 26.99 8.94
N ASP A 390 -19.66 26.31 7.99
CA ASP A 390 -20.07 24.98 7.51
C ASP A 390 -19.35 23.84 8.26
N LEU A 391 -18.36 24.17 9.09
CA LEU A 391 -17.61 23.20 9.90
C LEU A 391 -18.38 22.88 11.18
N ASP A 392 -18.46 21.60 11.54
CA ASP A 392 -19.20 21.11 12.73
C ASP A 392 -20.69 21.52 12.76
N VAL A 393 -21.25 21.96 11.63
CA VAL A 393 -22.65 22.41 11.54
C VAL A 393 -23.36 21.57 10.49
N HIS A 394 -24.38 20.85 10.94
CA HIS A 394 -25.32 20.18 10.06
C HIS A 394 -26.71 20.68 10.42
N PRO A 395 -27.21 21.70 9.71
CA PRO A 395 -28.52 22.23 10.03
C PRO A 395 -29.55 21.12 9.86
N SER A 396 -30.52 21.06 10.76
CA SER A 396 -31.74 20.24 10.66
C SER A 396 -32.43 20.20 9.29
N VAL A 397 -32.10 21.14 8.38
CA VAL A 397 -32.52 21.22 6.98
C VAL A 397 -31.92 20.10 6.09
N SER A 398 -30.72 19.57 6.39
CA SER A 398 -30.19 18.34 5.77
C SER A 398 -30.58 17.06 6.53
N GLY A 399 -31.26 17.22 7.67
CA GLY A 399 -31.80 16.12 8.48
C GLY A 399 -30.76 15.30 9.25
N GLN A 400 -29.50 15.72 9.31
CA GLN A 400 -28.43 14.98 10.01
C GLN A 400 -27.86 15.83 11.15
N SER A 401 -27.67 15.23 12.32
CA SER A 401 -26.90 15.81 13.43
C SER A 401 -25.77 14.83 13.69
N LEU A 402 -24.53 15.20 13.39
CA LEU A 402 -23.42 14.25 13.33
C LEU A 402 -22.43 14.49 14.48
N PHE A 403 -21.86 13.41 15.01
CA PHE A 403 -20.86 13.47 16.06
C PHE A 403 -19.79 12.40 15.85
N ASN A 404 -18.51 12.79 15.86
CA ASN A 404 -17.40 11.85 15.74
C ASN A 404 -17.05 11.20 17.09
N ALA A 405 -17.07 9.87 17.14
CA ALA A 405 -16.48 9.03 18.18
C ALA A 405 -15.16 8.40 17.67
N SER A 406 -14.38 7.74 18.52
CA SER A 406 -13.09 7.16 18.09
C SER A 406 -13.22 6.03 17.06
N ASN A 407 -14.39 5.37 17.03
CA ASN A 407 -14.75 4.26 16.15
C ASN A 407 -15.66 4.63 14.96
N GLY A 408 -16.11 5.88 14.81
CA GLY A 408 -16.89 6.30 13.63
C GLY A 408 -17.68 7.60 13.85
N THR A 409 -18.50 7.95 12.86
CA THR A 409 -19.45 9.06 12.94
C THR A 409 -20.82 8.55 13.39
N ILE A 410 -21.39 9.16 14.42
CA ILE A 410 -22.74 8.88 14.92
C ILE A 410 -23.71 9.86 14.26
N ASP A 411 -24.81 9.35 13.72
CA ASP A 411 -26.00 10.16 13.48
C ASP A 411 -26.81 10.25 14.78
N LEU A 412 -26.78 11.41 15.44
CA LEU A 412 -27.41 11.66 16.73
C LEU A 412 -28.94 11.53 16.72
N ARG A 413 -29.59 11.60 15.55
CA ARG A 413 -31.05 11.45 15.44
C ARG A 413 -31.47 10.00 15.42
N THR A 414 -30.66 9.15 14.79
CA THR A 414 -30.97 7.72 14.64
C THR A 414 -30.20 6.83 15.64
N GLY A 415 -29.11 7.33 16.21
CA GLY A 415 -28.17 6.56 17.02
C GLY A 415 -27.31 5.59 16.20
N THR A 416 -27.24 5.76 14.88
CA THR A 416 -26.52 4.84 13.99
C THR A 416 -25.05 5.24 13.88
N LEU A 417 -24.15 4.27 14.03
CA LEU A 417 -22.72 4.44 13.78
C LEU A 417 -22.39 4.12 12.31
N ARG A 418 -21.65 5.01 11.64
CA ARG A 418 -21.16 4.82 10.28
C ARG A 418 -19.65 5.11 10.17
N PRO A 419 -18.97 4.64 9.11
CA PRO A 419 -17.58 5.00 8.85
C PRO A 419 -17.39 6.52 8.73
N PHE A 420 -16.20 7.00 9.08
CA PHE A 420 -15.84 8.40 8.90
C PHE A 420 -15.93 8.84 7.44
N SER A 421 -16.35 10.08 7.24
CA SER A 421 -16.55 10.66 5.92
C SER A 421 -15.96 12.08 5.91
N LYS A 422 -15.18 12.41 4.87
CA LYS A 422 -14.60 13.75 4.71
C LYS A 422 -15.68 14.77 4.33
N GLU A 423 -16.78 14.28 3.75
CA GLU A 423 -17.96 15.05 3.38
C GLU A 423 -18.74 15.55 4.61
N ASP A 424 -18.39 15.07 5.81
CA ASP A 424 -19.05 15.46 7.06
C ASP A 424 -18.47 16.76 7.66
N TYR A 425 -17.29 17.22 7.22
CA TYR A 425 -16.70 18.50 7.71
C TYR A 425 -16.61 18.67 9.24
N LEU A 426 -16.58 17.56 9.97
CA LEU A 426 -16.40 17.56 11.43
C LEU A 426 -14.93 17.79 11.80
N THR A 427 -14.68 18.78 12.66
CA THR A 427 -13.35 19.15 13.16
C THR A 427 -13.07 18.62 14.58
N LYS A 428 -14.12 18.13 15.24
CA LYS A 428 -14.04 17.53 16.58
C LYS A 428 -14.17 16.01 16.51
N ILE A 429 -13.61 15.33 17.50
CA ILE A 429 -13.71 13.89 17.69
C ILE A 429 -13.59 13.55 19.17
N SER A 430 -14.53 12.76 19.69
CA SER A 430 -14.44 12.17 21.01
C SER A 430 -13.40 11.03 21.02
N PRO A 431 -12.58 10.91 22.09
CA PRO A 431 -11.61 9.82 22.22
C PRO A 431 -12.25 8.48 22.64
N VAL A 432 -13.57 8.45 22.84
CA VAL A 432 -14.31 7.28 23.34
C VAL A 432 -15.11 6.62 22.23
N ASP A 433 -15.16 5.29 22.25
CA ASP A 433 -15.95 4.50 21.30
C ASP A 433 -17.44 4.62 21.61
N PHE A 434 -18.25 4.76 20.57
CA PHE A 434 -19.70 4.69 20.70
C PHE A 434 -20.16 3.23 20.70
N ILE A 435 -20.87 2.84 21.75
CA ILE A 435 -21.47 1.51 21.91
C ILE A 435 -22.99 1.70 22.06
N PRO A 436 -23.80 1.32 21.06
CA PRO A 436 -25.26 1.44 21.14
C PRO A 436 -25.83 0.73 22.38
N GLY A 437 -26.65 1.44 23.15
CA GLY A 437 -27.30 0.91 24.34
C GLY A 437 -26.42 0.79 25.59
N ALA A 438 -25.17 1.27 25.55
CA ALA A 438 -24.31 1.34 26.73
C ALA A 438 -24.99 2.10 27.89
N LYS A 439 -24.79 1.61 29.11
CA LYS A 439 -25.31 2.21 30.35
C LYS A 439 -24.19 2.95 31.08
N ALA A 440 -24.55 4.00 31.81
CA ALA A 440 -23.59 4.81 32.56
C ALA A 440 -24.04 4.97 34.02
N PRO A 441 -24.16 3.88 34.81
CA PRO A 441 -24.75 3.93 36.15
C PRO A 441 -24.00 4.86 37.10
N ARG A 442 -22.67 4.94 37.01
CA ARG A 442 -21.88 5.88 37.83
C ARG A 442 -22.15 7.35 37.46
N TRP A 443 -22.33 7.63 36.17
CA TRP A 443 -22.65 8.97 35.67
C TRP A 443 -24.07 9.39 36.07
N GLU A 444 -25.04 8.49 35.90
CA GLU A 444 -26.43 8.70 36.32
C GLU A 444 -26.52 8.97 37.84
N GLN A 445 -25.78 8.19 38.66
CA GLN A 445 -25.68 8.43 40.09
C GLN A 445 -25.01 9.78 40.40
N PHE A 446 -23.91 10.12 39.71
CA PHE A 446 -23.20 11.38 39.90
C PHE A 446 -24.10 12.59 39.66
N LEU A 447 -24.92 12.58 38.59
CA LEU A 447 -25.86 13.66 38.31
C LEU A 447 -26.88 13.83 39.44
N ARG A 448 -27.43 12.74 39.97
CA ARG A 448 -28.36 12.78 41.12
C ARG A 448 -27.69 13.31 42.38
N GLU A 449 -26.42 12.95 42.62
CA GLU A 449 -25.62 13.40 43.77
C GLU A 449 -25.38 14.93 43.75
N ILE A 450 -24.96 15.49 42.61
CA ILE A 450 -24.61 16.91 42.52
C ILE A 450 -25.82 17.85 42.51
N PHE A 451 -27.00 17.34 42.14
CA PHE A 451 -28.27 18.08 42.13
C PHE A 451 -29.21 17.69 43.27
N ASN A 452 -28.73 16.91 44.26
CA ASN A 452 -29.50 16.53 45.44
C ASN A 452 -30.87 15.90 45.11
N GLY A 453 -30.93 15.07 44.07
CA GLY A 453 -32.15 14.41 43.61
C GLY A 453 -33.14 15.28 42.85
N ASP A 454 -32.77 16.49 42.44
CA ASP A 454 -33.57 17.33 41.53
C ASP A 454 -33.54 16.75 40.10
N GLU A 455 -34.52 15.88 39.81
CA GLU A 455 -34.63 15.19 38.52
C GLU A 455 -34.91 16.16 37.37
N GLU A 456 -35.65 17.26 37.60
CA GLU A 456 -35.95 18.25 36.56
C GLU A 456 -34.67 18.95 36.08
N LEU A 457 -33.79 19.32 37.03
CA LEU A 457 -32.50 19.93 36.70
C LEU A 457 -31.53 18.95 36.04
N VAL A 458 -31.56 17.67 36.44
CA VAL A 458 -30.80 16.59 35.79
C VAL A 458 -31.24 16.38 34.34
N GLU A 459 -32.55 16.31 34.08
CA GLU A 459 -33.10 16.17 32.73
C GLU A 459 -32.77 17.39 31.87
N TRP A 460 -32.91 18.61 32.41
CA TRP A 460 -32.57 19.83 31.72
C TRP A 460 -31.09 19.86 31.32
N LEU A 461 -30.19 19.51 32.25
CA LEU A 461 -28.75 19.47 31.97
C LEU A 461 -28.43 18.42 30.90
N GLN A 462 -29.01 17.22 30.96
CA GLN A 462 -28.79 16.19 29.95
C GLN A 462 -29.28 16.65 28.57
N CYS A 463 -30.43 17.30 28.50
CA CYS A 463 -30.93 17.92 27.26
C CYS A 463 -29.97 18.99 26.75
N PHE A 464 -29.44 19.84 27.65
CA PHE A 464 -28.47 20.87 27.30
C PHE A 464 -27.15 20.27 26.77
N LEU A 465 -26.62 19.22 27.40
CA LEU A 465 -25.42 18.51 26.93
C LEU A 465 -25.66 17.86 25.56
N GLY A 466 -26.81 17.23 25.35
CA GLY A 466 -27.21 16.68 24.05
C GLY A 466 -27.32 17.76 22.96
N TYR A 467 -27.86 18.93 23.30
CA TYR A 467 -27.89 20.09 22.41
C TYR A 467 -26.48 20.57 22.04
N VAL A 468 -25.55 20.64 23.00
CA VAL A 468 -24.16 21.04 22.72
C VAL A 468 -23.47 20.07 21.74
N MET A 469 -23.80 18.78 21.78
CA MET A 469 -23.25 17.79 20.85
C MET A 469 -23.66 18.00 19.39
N THR A 470 -24.78 18.70 19.11
CA THR A 470 -25.22 18.93 17.73
C THR A 470 -24.42 20.02 17.01
N GLY A 471 -23.69 20.85 17.76
CA GLY A 471 -23.01 22.03 17.22
C GLY A 471 -23.97 23.16 16.83
N GLU A 472 -25.29 23.01 17.02
CA GLU A 472 -26.25 24.04 16.67
C GLU A 472 -26.22 25.23 17.63
N SER A 473 -26.50 26.43 17.10
CA SER A 473 -26.58 27.68 17.86
C SER A 473 -27.99 28.29 17.85
N CYS A 474 -29.01 27.51 17.44
CA CYS A 474 -30.38 27.98 17.23
C CYS A 474 -31.05 28.50 18.51
N LEU A 475 -30.69 27.97 19.69
CA LEU A 475 -31.27 28.41 20.97
C LEU A 475 -30.68 29.74 21.47
N ARG A 476 -29.50 30.15 20.98
CA ARG A 476 -28.78 31.36 21.45
C ARG A 476 -28.66 31.43 22.99
N LEU A 477 -28.42 30.28 23.62
CA LEU A 477 -28.29 30.13 25.07
C LEU A 477 -26.82 30.08 25.50
N PHE A 478 -26.54 30.60 26.69
CA PHE A 478 -25.26 30.46 27.38
C PHE A 478 -25.53 29.99 28.80
N ALA A 479 -25.02 28.81 29.17
CA ALA A 479 -25.22 28.22 30.48
C ALA A 479 -24.08 28.58 31.43
N VAL A 480 -24.41 29.04 32.64
CA VAL A 480 -23.45 29.32 33.71
C VAL A 480 -23.61 28.29 34.81
N LEU A 481 -22.59 27.45 35.00
CA LEU A 481 -22.57 26.48 36.10
C LEU A 481 -22.23 27.21 37.41
N HIS A 482 -23.25 27.55 38.20
CA HIS A 482 -23.10 28.29 39.46
C HIS A 482 -23.16 27.36 40.68
N GLY A 483 -22.39 27.68 41.73
CA GLY A 483 -22.48 27.02 43.04
C GLY A 483 -21.20 27.16 43.87
N SER A 484 -21.28 26.86 45.16
CA SER A 484 -20.11 26.81 46.05
C SER A 484 -19.10 25.74 45.59
N GLY A 485 -17.81 25.92 45.90
CA GLY A 485 -16.76 24.96 45.52
C GLY A 485 -17.03 23.53 46.02
N ARG A 486 -16.43 22.52 45.36
CA ARG A 486 -16.57 21.07 45.66
C ARG A 486 -17.99 20.48 45.45
N ASN A 487 -18.69 20.93 44.42
CA ASN A 487 -20.04 20.46 44.06
C ASN A 487 -20.09 19.72 42.69
N GLY A 488 -18.95 19.19 42.21
CA GLY A 488 -18.89 18.38 40.98
C GLY A 488 -18.86 19.14 39.66
N LYS A 489 -18.91 20.49 39.64
CA LYS A 489 -18.86 21.29 38.39
C LYS A 489 -17.67 20.95 37.47
N SER A 490 -16.45 20.95 38.01
CA SER A 490 -15.24 20.64 37.23
C SER A 490 -15.27 19.22 36.72
N THR A 491 -15.63 18.26 37.57
CA THR A 491 -15.75 16.84 37.21
C THR A 491 -16.78 16.62 36.10
N LEU A 492 -17.93 17.31 36.14
CA LEU A 492 -18.94 17.24 35.09
C LEU A 492 -18.37 17.70 33.75
N VAL A 493 -17.74 18.88 33.72
CA VAL A 493 -17.16 19.44 32.50
C VAL A 493 -16.05 18.54 31.97
N GLU A 494 -15.08 18.16 32.80
CA GLU A 494 -13.96 17.29 32.42
C GLU A 494 -14.40 15.91 31.90
N THR A 495 -15.55 15.40 32.36
CA THR A 495 -16.07 14.10 31.90
C THR A 495 -16.66 14.18 30.48
N VAL A 496 -17.23 15.33 30.11
CA VAL A 496 -17.97 15.50 28.83
C VAL A 496 -17.20 16.32 27.78
N SER A 497 -16.11 16.98 28.17
CA SER A 497 -15.19 17.73 27.31
C SER A 497 -14.00 16.90 26.88
#